data_AF-A0A2E2UAJ0-F1
#
_entry.id   AF-A0A2E2UAJ0-F1
#
_cell.length_a   1.000
_cell.length_b   1.000
_cell.length_c   1.000
_cell.angle_alpha   90.00
_cell.angle_beta   90.00
_cell.angle_gamma   90.00
#
_symmetry.space_group_name_H-M   'P 1'
#
loop_
_entity.id
_entity.type
_entity.pdbx_description
1 polymer ?
#
loop_
_entity_poly.entity_id
_entity_poly.type
_entity_poly.pdbx_seq_one_letter_code
_entity_poly.pdbx_strand_id
1 'polypeptide(L)'
;MKYYTNFEEIKEDFGLIIGNFDGVHLGHRELLKNFLDKCFELDLIPVVLTFDPHPAIFFNPKITNFKICFSKRKRDLLFQVGVNTVVELEFNEKLQQLSSREFLEQVVFSNPFLKYLALGHDFALGAGKEDSVAQSVELSQKYNTVLTQEKSFIFESHPLSSTRIRDYIRAGEIKKANDSLGRSFKLEGIVEKGEGIGSKSLFPTLNLNIDQVQIIPSHGVYLTKVQINGKTYNSLTNIGVRPTIADKMSMTVETHVLEFSSDVYGERVELEFLDKVREEKKFSSFEELKLQIKKDIEQSKELFKQLSRPHLALVGHPVAHSESPNIYERIFDKSISYDLLDFPLSQNIPSAQILLEKYDGISITSPYKQHFLNEVETQGEYKNALNTLYKSDDKLLGVNTDYIGCSQILDEVYKRQTFSTAIILGDGSMSHMLQQILKNFDSKVICLSRRQDNLDHLDQVIDECSTHSLVINSCSREYIFRFNVAKELVVWDLNYNSESKAWFRKFPNIEFMDGIDLLERQAKNAVSFWNLDKQ
;
A
#
# COMPACT_ATOMS: atom_id res chain seq x y z
N MET A 1 10.36 -17.30 -14.69
CA MET A 1 9.05 -17.90 -14.35
C MET A 1 8.91 -19.18 -15.17
N LYS A 2 8.78 -20.32 -14.51
CA LYS A 2 8.62 -21.64 -15.13
C LYS A 2 7.17 -22.11 -14.94
N TYR A 3 6.57 -22.64 -16.01
CA TYR A 3 5.21 -23.17 -16.01
C TYR A 3 5.25 -24.60 -16.54
N TYR A 4 4.63 -25.51 -15.79
CA TYR A 4 4.60 -26.93 -16.08
C TYR A 4 3.17 -27.44 -15.97
N THR A 5 2.87 -28.51 -16.71
CA THR A 5 1.58 -29.23 -16.64
C THR A 5 1.69 -30.58 -15.94
N ASN A 6 2.90 -30.97 -15.50
CA ASN A 6 3.19 -32.20 -14.76
C ASN A 6 4.45 -32.04 -13.90
N PHE A 7 4.67 -32.99 -12.98
CA PHE A 7 5.79 -32.99 -12.04
C PHE A 7 7.09 -33.61 -12.57
N GLU A 8 6.99 -34.48 -13.58
CA GLU A 8 8.13 -35.26 -14.07
C GLU A 8 9.22 -34.40 -14.73
N GLU A 9 8.85 -33.17 -15.11
CA GLU A 9 9.76 -32.18 -15.69
C GLU A 9 10.67 -31.50 -14.66
N ILE A 10 10.40 -31.64 -13.35
CA ILE A 10 11.21 -31.06 -12.28
C ILE A 10 12.29 -32.07 -11.86
N LYS A 11 13.55 -31.77 -12.18
CA LYS A 11 14.72 -32.64 -11.98
C LYS A 11 15.74 -32.09 -10.97
N GLU A 12 15.29 -31.20 -10.10
CA GLU A 12 16.08 -30.49 -9.10
C GLU A 12 15.33 -30.56 -7.78
N ASP A 13 16.05 -30.60 -6.64
CA ASP A 13 15.45 -30.70 -5.32
C ASP A 13 14.48 -29.54 -5.06
N PHE A 14 13.25 -29.86 -4.67
CA PHE A 14 12.17 -28.88 -4.58
C PHE A 14 11.29 -29.04 -3.35
N GLY A 15 10.71 -27.92 -2.93
CA GLY A 15 9.61 -27.85 -1.99
C GLY A 15 8.30 -27.68 -2.75
N LEU A 16 7.23 -28.26 -2.23
CA LEU A 16 5.91 -28.24 -2.85
C LEU A 16 4.85 -27.68 -1.89
N ILE A 17 3.95 -26.87 -2.43
CA ILE A 17 2.69 -26.52 -1.78
C ILE A 17 1.52 -26.75 -2.73
N ILE A 18 0.42 -27.31 -2.22
CA ILE A 18 -0.73 -27.72 -3.02
C ILE A 18 -1.96 -26.89 -2.66
N GLY A 19 -2.65 -26.34 -3.66
CA GLY A 19 -3.88 -25.60 -3.43
C GLY A 19 -4.59 -25.12 -4.69
N ASN A 20 -5.86 -24.77 -4.54
CA ASN A 20 -6.62 -24.16 -5.64
C ASN A 20 -6.20 -22.71 -5.90
N PHE A 21 -5.74 -22.01 -4.85
CA PHE A 21 -5.26 -20.63 -4.90
C PHE A 21 -6.19 -19.64 -5.65
N ASP A 22 -7.50 -19.92 -5.69
CA ASP A 22 -8.46 -19.05 -6.40
C ASP A 22 -8.47 -17.66 -5.77
N GLY A 23 -8.18 -16.65 -6.58
CA GLY A 23 -8.04 -15.28 -6.14
C GLY A 23 -6.75 -14.93 -5.37
N VAL A 24 -5.84 -15.86 -5.05
CA VAL A 24 -4.54 -15.58 -4.38
C VAL A 24 -4.66 -14.47 -3.31
N HIS A 25 -5.56 -14.67 -2.34
CA HIS A 25 -5.91 -13.66 -1.33
C HIS A 25 -4.83 -13.52 -0.24
N LEU A 26 -5.00 -12.59 0.70
CA LEU A 26 -4.00 -12.35 1.77
C LEU A 26 -3.61 -13.63 2.52
N GLY A 27 -4.57 -14.50 2.83
CA GLY A 27 -4.28 -15.80 3.44
C GLY A 27 -3.41 -16.72 2.58
N HIS A 28 -3.61 -16.75 1.25
CA HIS A 28 -2.71 -17.48 0.34
C HIS A 28 -1.33 -16.82 0.29
N ARG A 29 -1.26 -15.48 0.30
CA ARG A 29 0.00 -14.74 0.24
C ARG A 29 0.87 -15.00 1.47
N GLU A 30 0.28 -15.00 2.66
CA GLU A 30 0.99 -15.35 3.90
C GLU A 30 1.45 -16.80 3.89
N LEU A 31 0.57 -17.73 3.50
CA LEU A 31 0.89 -19.14 3.36
C LEU A 31 2.08 -19.37 2.41
N LEU A 32 2.06 -18.71 1.25
CA LEU A 32 3.11 -18.79 0.24
C LEU A 32 4.40 -18.15 0.74
N LYS A 33 4.34 -17.05 1.48
CA LYS A 33 5.53 -16.41 2.06
C LYS A 33 6.26 -17.37 3.00
N ASN A 34 5.55 -17.97 3.96
CA ASN A 34 6.15 -18.96 4.88
C ASN A 34 6.78 -20.14 4.12
N PHE A 35 6.07 -20.62 3.09
CA PHE A 35 6.56 -21.70 2.24
C PHE A 35 7.84 -21.31 1.46
N LEU A 36 7.87 -20.09 0.90
CA LEU A 36 9.03 -19.56 0.18
C LEU A 36 10.23 -19.40 1.11
N ASP A 37 10.03 -18.82 2.30
CA ASP A 37 11.07 -18.68 3.32
C ASP A 37 11.63 -20.05 3.70
N LYS A 38 10.77 -21.07 3.86
CA LYS A 38 11.21 -22.42 4.19
C LYS A 38 11.96 -23.10 3.06
N CYS A 39 11.54 -22.92 1.81
CA CYS A 39 12.28 -23.43 0.65
C CYS A 39 13.66 -22.78 0.56
N PHE A 40 13.76 -21.48 0.82
CA PHE A 40 15.02 -20.75 0.84
C PHE A 40 15.97 -21.28 1.94
N GLU A 41 15.47 -21.50 3.16
CA GLU A 41 16.26 -22.11 4.25
C GLU A 41 16.82 -23.49 3.92
N LEU A 42 16.10 -24.27 3.10
CA LEU A 42 16.43 -25.64 2.74
C LEU A 42 17.16 -25.76 1.39
N ASP A 43 17.47 -24.63 0.73
CA ASP A 43 18.05 -24.58 -0.63
C ASP A 43 17.23 -25.37 -1.67
N LEU A 44 15.91 -25.22 -1.61
CA LEU A 44 14.95 -25.93 -2.48
C LEU A 44 14.30 -24.97 -3.48
N ILE A 45 14.00 -25.48 -4.66
CA ILE A 45 13.16 -24.76 -5.62
C ILE A 45 11.71 -24.73 -5.09
N PRO A 46 11.08 -23.57 -4.91
CA PRO A 46 9.68 -23.50 -4.49
C PRO A 46 8.73 -23.78 -5.66
N VAL A 47 7.86 -24.77 -5.49
CA VAL A 47 6.88 -25.20 -6.50
C VAL A 47 5.47 -25.08 -5.93
N VAL A 48 4.59 -24.40 -6.66
CA VAL A 48 3.14 -24.39 -6.39
C VAL A 48 2.43 -25.36 -7.31
N LEU A 49 1.67 -26.30 -6.73
CA LEU A 49 0.71 -27.12 -7.45
C LEU A 49 -0.69 -26.51 -7.39
N THR A 50 -1.32 -26.35 -8.54
CA THR A 50 -2.72 -25.97 -8.67
C THR A 50 -3.41 -26.76 -9.78
N PHE A 51 -4.71 -26.51 -9.97
CA PHE A 51 -5.56 -27.25 -10.90
C PHE A 51 -6.28 -26.33 -11.87
N ASP A 52 -6.43 -26.77 -13.12
CA ASP A 52 -7.35 -26.18 -14.09
C ASP A 52 -7.98 -27.29 -14.95
N PRO A 53 -9.31 -27.37 -15.10
CA PRO A 53 -10.32 -26.57 -14.40
C PRO A 53 -10.24 -26.73 -12.88
N HIS A 54 -10.77 -25.74 -12.14
CA HIS A 54 -10.91 -25.86 -10.69
C HIS A 54 -11.75 -27.12 -10.38
N PRO A 55 -11.40 -27.96 -9.39
CA PRO A 55 -12.08 -29.23 -9.13
C PRO A 55 -13.61 -29.09 -8.97
N ALA A 56 -14.06 -28.06 -8.25
CA ALA A 56 -15.49 -27.76 -8.12
C ALA A 56 -16.22 -27.47 -9.45
N ILE A 57 -15.53 -26.89 -10.45
CA ILE A 57 -16.08 -26.67 -11.79
C ILE A 57 -16.11 -27.98 -12.58
N PHE A 58 -15.08 -28.81 -12.43
CA PHE A 58 -15.08 -30.13 -13.05
C PHE A 58 -16.24 -31.01 -12.54
N PHE A 59 -16.46 -31.07 -11.22
CA PHE A 59 -17.57 -31.83 -10.63
C PHE A 59 -18.95 -31.22 -10.92
N ASN A 60 -19.02 -29.92 -11.19
CA ASN A 60 -20.26 -29.25 -11.57
C ASN A 60 -20.03 -28.35 -12.79
N PRO A 61 -20.06 -28.89 -14.02
CA PRO A 61 -19.81 -28.13 -15.24
C PRO A 61 -20.81 -26.99 -15.50
N LYS A 62 -21.96 -27.01 -14.82
CA LYS A 62 -22.99 -25.95 -14.91
C LYS A 62 -22.83 -24.88 -13.84
N ILE A 63 -21.75 -24.92 -13.05
CA ILE A 63 -21.52 -23.92 -12.00
C ILE A 63 -21.32 -22.54 -12.63
N THR A 64 -22.00 -21.55 -12.06
CA THR A 64 -21.88 -20.14 -12.45
C THR A 64 -21.50 -19.32 -11.23
N ASN A 65 -21.04 -18.09 -11.45
CA ASN A 65 -20.78 -17.11 -10.41
C ASN A 65 -19.82 -17.62 -9.31
N PHE A 66 -18.71 -18.23 -9.71
CA PHE A 66 -17.81 -19.00 -8.84
C PHE A 66 -16.35 -18.56 -8.88
N LYS A 67 -15.71 -18.52 -10.06
CA LYS A 67 -14.27 -18.24 -10.20
C LYS A 67 -13.98 -16.79 -9.79
N ILE A 68 -13.07 -16.57 -8.84
CA ILE A 68 -12.60 -15.22 -8.47
C ILE A 68 -11.66 -14.68 -9.55
N CYS A 69 -10.78 -15.54 -10.09
CA CYS A 69 -9.95 -15.20 -11.23
C CYS A 69 -9.69 -16.41 -12.15
N PHE A 70 -9.39 -16.14 -13.42
CA PHE A 70 -8.98 -17.18 -14.36
C PHE A 70 -7.52 -17.61 -14.17
N SER A 71 -7.17 -18.75 -14.76
CA SER A 71 -5.88 -19.43 -14.61
C SER A 71 -4.69 -18.53 -14.95
N LYS A 72 -4.80 -17.75 -16.03
CA LYS A 72 -3.76 -16.77 -16.41
C LYS A 72 -3.52 -15.76 -15.27
N ARG A 73 -4.59 -15.12 -14.78
CA ARG A 73 -4.50 -14.13 -13.70
C ARG A 73 -4.02 -14.77 -12.38
N LYS A 74 -4.48 -15.99 -12.06
CA LYS A 74 -4.01 -16.77 -10.92
C LYS A 74 -2.49 -16.97 -10.98
N ARG A 75 -1.95 -17.37 -12.14
CA ARG A 75 -0.50 -17.53 -12.35
C ARG A 75 0.24 -16.20 -12.17
N ASP A 76 -0.25 -15.13 -12.79
CA ASP A 76 0.36 -13.80 -12.65
C ASP A 76 0.43 -13.35 -11.17
N LEU A 77 -0.62 -13.62 -10.40
CA LEU A 77 -0.67 -13.32 -8.97
C LEU A 77 0.28 -14.18 -8.15
N LEU A 78 0.40 -15.48 -8.46
CA LEU A 78 1.39 -16.35 -7.80
C LEU A 78 2.82 -15.88 -8.08
N PHE A 79 3.12 -15.50 -9.33
CA PHE A 79 4.42 -14.92 -9.70
C PHE A 79 4.71 -13.62 -8.95
N GLN A 80 3.72 -12.76 -8.76
CA GLN A 80 3.86 -11.52 -7.98
C GLN A 80 4.18 -11.75 -6.49
N VAL A 81 3.82 -12.92 -5.94
CA VAL A 81 4.18 -13.30 -4.56
C VAL A 81 5.63 -13.80 -4.46
N GLY A 82 6.29 -14.07 -5.59
CA GLY A 82 7.66 -14.60 -5.64
C GLY A 82 7.76 -16.09 -5.96
N VAL A 83 6.62 -16.76 -6.22
CA VAL A 83 6.61 -18.15 -6.68
C VAL A 83 7.10 -18.20 -8.11
N ASN A 84 8.29 -18.73 -8.36
CA ASN A 84 8.87 -18.75 -9.71
C ASN A 84 8.57 -20.01 -10.53
N THR A 85 7.96 -21.03 -9.91
CA THR A 85 7.59 -22.30 -10.55
C THR A 85 6.16 -22.70 -10.19
N VAL A 86 5.29 -22.82 -11.20
CA VAL A 86 3.90 -23.27 -11.02
C VAL A 86 3.65 -24.52 -11.87
N VAL A 87 3.15 -25.57 -11.24
CA VAL A 87 2.59 -26.76 -11.89
C VAL A 87 1.08 -26.64 -11.86
N GLU A 88 0.46 -26.53 -13.03
CA GLU A 88 -1.01 -26.51 -13.16
C GLU A 88 -1.46 -27.83 -13.78
N LEU A 89 -1.94 -28.75 -12.95
CA LEU A 89 -2.43 -30.04 -13.41
C LEU A 89 -3.80 -29.87 -14.05
N GLU A 90 -4.00 -30.58 -15.17
CA GLU A 90 -5.31 -30.73 -15.75
C GLU A 90 -6.19 -31.62 -14.85
N PHE A 91 -7.26 -31.05 -14.30
CA PHE A 91 -8.21 -31.85 -13.51
C PHE A 91 -9.15 -32.59 -14.47
N ASN A 92 -8.85 -33.88 -14.71
CA ASN A 92 -9.54 -34.74 -15.66
C ASN A 92 -10.08 -36.02 -14.99
N GLU A 93 -10.77 -36.87 -15.77
CA GLU A 93 -11.35 -38.13 -15.27
C GLU A 93 -10.32 -39.07 -14.65
N LYS A 94 -9.09 -39.12 -15.20
CA LYS A 94 -8.00 -39.94 -14.64
C LYS A 94 -7.62 -39.47 -13.23
N LEU A 95 -7.47 -38.15 -13.05
CA LEU A 95 -7.14 -37.57 -11.76
C LEU A 95 -8.29 -37.73 -10.75
N GLN A 96 -9.53 -37.61 -11.22
CA GLN A 96 -10.74 -37.81 -10.42
C GLN A 96 -10.86 -39.23 -9.86
N GLN A 97 -10.42 -40.24 -10.61
CA GLN A 97 -10.52 -41.66 -10.21
C GLN A 97 -9.52 -42.04 -9.11
N LEU A 98 -8.47 -41.24 -8.90
CA LEU A 98 -7.50 -41.49 -7.83
C LEU A 98 -8.09 -41.17 -6.46
N SER A 99 -7.91 -42.08 -5.51
CA SER A 99 -8.08 -41.77 -4.10
C SER A 99 -7.06 -40.71 -3.64
N SER A 100 -7.30 -40.07 -2.50
CA SER A 100 -6.35 -39.11 -1.92
C SER A 100 -4.97 -39.74 -1.71
N ARG A 101 -4.92 -41.00 -1.25
CA ARG A 101 -3.68 -41.75 -1.06
C ARG A 101 -2.97 -42.02 -2.37
N GLU A 102 -3.69 -42.50 -3.39
CA GLU A 102 -3.10 -42.79 -4.70
C GLU A 102 -2.57 -41.51 -5.35
N PHE A 103 -3.29 -40.39 -5.26
CA PHE A 103 -2.79 -39.12 -5.76
C PHE A 103 -1.51 -38.70 -5.02
N LEU A 104 -1.53 -38.68 -3.69
CA LEU A 104 -0.36 -38.30 -2.90
C LEU A 104 0.84 -39.21 -3.22
N GLU A 105 0.64 -40.53 -3.25
CA GLU A 105 1.72 -41.47 -3.48
C GLU A 105 2.22 -41.47 -4.93
N GLN A 106 1.33 -41.56 -5.92
CA GLN A 106 1.71 -41.75 -7.31
C GLN A 106 2.08 -40.45 -8.03
N VAL A 107 1.50 -39.32 -7.62
CA VAL A 107 1.69 -38.02 -8.31
C VAL A 107 2.63 -37.10 -7.54
N VAL A 108 2.59 -37.12 -6.20
CA VAL A 108 3.36 -36.18 -5.38
C VAL A 108 4.65 -36.81 -4.84
N PHE A 109 4.54 -37.82 -3.99
CA PHE A 109 5.68 -38.43 -3.28
C PHE A 109 6.55 -39.36 -4.13
N SER A 110 6.04 -39.86 -5.26
CA SER A 110 6.82 -40.67 -6.21
C SER A 110 7.98 -39.90 -6.85
N ASN A 111 7.95 -38.57 -6.83
CA ASN A 111 9.02 -37.74 -7.38
C ASN A 111 10.23 -37.72 -6.42
N PRO A 112 11.40 -38.26 -6.81
CA PRO A 112 12.56 -38.38 -5.93
C PRO A 112 13.19 -37.03 -5.51
N PHE A 113 12.87 -35.95 -6.23
CA PHE A 113 13.36 -34.60 -5.96
C PHE A 113 12.49 -33.83 -4.96
N LEU A 114 11.34 -34.37 -4.54
CA LEU A 114 10.50 -33.75 -3.51
C LEU A 114 11.16 -33.89 -2.14
N LYS A 115 11.64 -32.77 -1.57
CA LYS A 115 12.29 -32.74 -0.25
C LYS A 115 11.43 -32.12 0.84
N TYR A 116 10.46 -31.28 0.47
CA TYR A 116 9.60 -30.59 1.42
C TYR A 116 8.17 -30.46 0.87
N LEU A 117 7.16 -30.70 1.71
CA LEU A 117 5.75 -30.51 1.40
C LEU A 117 5.11 -29.61 2.47
N ALA A 118 4.48 -28.52 2.03
CA ALA A 118 3.66 -27.66 2.87
C ALA A 118 2.18 -27.90 2.57
N LEU A 119 1.38 -28.06 3.63
CA LEU A 119 -0.07 -28.21 3.57
C LEU A 119 -0.76 -26.99 4.17
N GLY A 120 -1.81 -26.50 3.52
CA GLY A 120 -2.70 -25.50 4.11
C GLY A 120 -3.52 -26.09 5.27
N HIS A 121 -4.01 -25.21 6.16
CA HIS A 121 -4.82 -25.62 7.31
C HIS A 121 -6.10 -26.40 6.93
N ASP A 122 -6.68 -26.09 5.78
CA ASP A 122 -7.91 -26.68 5.22
C ASP A 122 -7.62 -27.67 4.08
N PHE A 123 -6.37 -28.15 3.97
CA PHE A 123 -5.96 -29.08 2.94
C PHE A 123 -6.79 -30.37 2.98
N ALA A 124 -7.45 -30.66 1.86
CA ALA A 124 -8.22 -31.88 1.66
C ALA A 124 -8.19 -32.28 0.18
N LEU A 125 -8.00 -33.58 -0.07
CA LEU A 125 -7.98 -34.17 -1.41
C LEU A 125 -8.99 -35.33 -1.52
N GLY A 126 -9.40 -35.62 -2.76
CA GLY A 126 -10.30 -36.74 -3.07
C GLY A 126 -11.78 -36.49 -2.72
N ALA A 127 -12.65 -37.37 -3.22
CA ALA A 127 -14.10 -37.27 -3.03
C ALA A 127 -14.57 -37.47 -1.57
N GLY A 128 -13.75 -38.11 -0.73
CA GLY A 128 -14.08 -38.43 0.66
C GLY A 128 -13.57 -37.44 1.71
N LYS A 129 -12.61 -36.55 1.39
CA LYS A 129 -11.88 -35.66 2.34
C LYS A 129 -11.23 -36.33 3.56
N GLU A 130 -11.43 -37.63 3.77
CA GLU A 130 -10.97 -38.37 4.93
C GLU A 130 -9.45 -38.62 4.82
N ASP A 131 -8.75 -38.18 5.87
CA ASP A 131 -7.38 -38.54 6.22
C ASP A 131 -6.25 -38.09 5.28
N SER A 132 -6.47 -37.11 4.38
CA SER A 132 -5.41 -36.59 3.48
C SER A 132 -4.17 -36.07 4.24
N VAL A 133 -4.36 -35.46 5.41
CA VAL A 133 -3.26 -34.99 6.25
C VAL A 133 -2.51 -36.16 6.88
N ALA A 134 -3.19 -37.15 7.48
CA ALA A 134 -2.53 -38.30 8.08
C ALA A 134 -1.81 -39.17 7.03
N GLN A 135 -2.43 -39.35 5.85
CA GLN A 135 -1.79 -40.00 4.71
C GLN A 135 -0.53 -39.25 4.27
N SER A 136 -0.56 -37.91 4.26
CA SER A 136 0.63 -37.10 3.96
C SER A 136 1.73 -37.28 5.00
N VAL A 137 1.39 -37.41 6.29
CA VAL A 137 2.35 -37.69 7.37
C VAL A 137 2.97 -39.08 7.22
N GLU A 138 2.17 -40.10 6.93
CA GLU A 138 2.68 -41.47 6.71
C GLU A 138 3.60 -41.53 5.48
N LEU A 139 3.17 -40.94 4.36
CA LEU A 139 3.94 -40.92 3.12
C LEU A 139 5.21 -40.06 3.26
N SER A 140 5.18 -38.95 3.99
CA SER A 140 6.37 -38.12 4.18
C SER A 140 7.48 -38.86 4.94
N GLN A 141 7.11 -39.69 5.91
CA GLN A 141 8.05 -40.60 6.59
C GLN A 141 8.58 -41.68 5.65
N LYS A 142 7.70 -42.29 4.82
CA LYS A 142 8.09 -43.33 3.86
C LYS A 142 9.09 -42.82 2.81
N TYR A 143 8.90 -41.59 2.32
CA TYR A 143 9.68 -41.01 1.23
C TYR A 143 10.76 -40.02 1.70
N ASN A 144 10.99 -39.89 3.02
CA ASN A 144 11.95 -38.94 3.61
C ASN A 144 11.74 -37.49 3.15
N THR A 145 10.48 -37.04 3.15
CA THR A 145 10.09 -35.68 2.80
C THR A 145 9.76 -34.90 4.08
N VAL A 146 10.28 -33.68 4.23
CA VAL A 146 9.87 -32.79 5.32
C VAL A 146 8.43 -32.36 5.11
N LEU A 147 7.58 -32.38 6.15
CA LEU A 147 6.18 -31.98 6.05
C LEU A 147 5.87 -30.89 7.07
N THR A 148 5.22 -29.81 6.65
CA THR A 148 4.58 -28.84 7.56
C THR A 148 3.11 -28.64 7.22
N GLN A 149 2.31 -28.37 8.25
CA GLN A 149 0.95 -27.90 8.09
C GLN A 149 0.84 -26.49 8.65
N GLU A 150 0.46 -25.57 7.79
CA GLU A 150 0.37 -24.14 8.10
C GLU A 150 -0.96 -23.83 8.80
N LYS A 151 -0.94 -22.80 9.64
CA LYS A 151 -2.14 -22.35 10.38
C LYS A 151 -3.04 -21.49 9.49
N SER A 152 -4.32 -21.42 9.84
CA SER A 152 -5.24 -20.50 9.18
C SER A 152 -4.78 -19.05 9.37
N PHE A 153 -4.78 -18.28 8.29
CA PHE A 153 -4.64 -16.83 8.36
C PHE A 153 -5.92 -16.20 8.91
N ILE A 154 -5.79 -15.39 9.96
CA ILE A 154 -6.91 -14.66 10.59
C ILE A 154 -6.88 -13.23 10.08
N PHE A 155 -7.98 -12.80 9.45
CA PHE A 155 -8.19 -11.43 9.01
C PHE A 155 -9.45 -10.89 9.67
N GLU A 156 -9.35 -9.72 10.32
CA GLU A 156 -10.45 -9.12 11.10
C GLU A 156 -11.16 -10.14 12.00
N SER A 157 -10.36 -10.85 12.80
CA SER A 157 -10.80 -11.86 13.78
C SER A 157 -11.40 -13.15 13.23
N HIS A 158 -11.41 -13.36 11.90
CA HIS A 158 -11.99 -14.56 11.31
C HIS A 158 -11.08 -15.24 10.25
N PRO A 159 -11.10 -16.58 10.11
CA PRO A 159 -10.37 -17.31 9.06
C PRO A 159 -10.68 -16.83 7.64
N LEU A 160 -9.68 -16.37 6.91
CA LEU A 160 -9.86 -15.89 5.54
C LEU A 160 -9.87 -17.05 4.54
N SER A 161 -10.89 -17.11 3.67
CA SER A 161 -11.01 -18.14 2.64
C SER A 161 -11.58 -17.58 1.33
N SER A 162 -11.36 -18.32 0.23
CA SER A 162 -11.96 -17.99 -1.07
C SER A 162 -13.49 -18.00 -1.01
N THR A 163 -14.12 -18.86 -0.22
CA THR A 163 -15.57 -18.88 -0.02
C THR A 163 -16.07 -17.54 0.53
N ARG A 164 -15.43 -17.02 1.58
CA ARG A 164 -15.84 -15.75 2.18
C ARG A 164 -15.68 -14.57 1.24
N ILE A 165 -14.60 -14.56 0.44
CA ILE A 165 -14.40 -13.53 -0.58
C ILE A 165 -15.50 -13.60 -1.64
N ARG A 166 -15.89 -14.80 -2.07
CA ARG A 166 -17.03 -14.96 -2.99
C ARG A 166 -18.32 -14.42 -2.39
N ASP A 167 -18.55 -14.62 -1.10
CA ASP A 167 -19.74 -14.11 -0.42
C ASP A 167 -19.75 -12.58 -0.36
N TYR A 168 -18.61 -11.94 -0.05
CA TYR A 168 -18.47 -10.48 -0.12
C TYR A 168 -18.74 -9.95 -1.53
N ILE A 169 -18.15 -10.58 -2.56
CA ILE A 169 -18.38 -10.16 -3.95
C ILE A 169 -19.85 -10.30 -4.31
N ARG A 170 -20.48 -11.45 -4.03
CA ARG A 170 -21.92 -11.69 -4.30
C ARG A 170 -22.83 -10.73 -3.57
N ALA A 171 -22.46 -10.30 -2.36
CA ALA A 171 -23.21 -9.29 -1.62
C ALA A 171 -23.00 -7.87 -2.20
N GLY A 172 -21.98 -7.65 -3.03
CA GLY A 172 -21.58 -6.33 -3.51
C GLY A 172 -20.73 -5.57 -2.48
N GLU A 173 -20.22 -6.24 -1.45
CA GLU A 173 -19.32 -5.69 -0.43
C GLU A 173 -17.88 -5.62 -0.98
N ILE A 174 -17.69 -4.86 -2.06
CA ILE A 174 -16.45 -4.78 -2.82
C ILE A 174 -15.26 -4.37 -1.95
N LYS A 175 -15.44 -3.41 -1.04
CA LYS A 175 -14.37 -2.98 -0.14
C LYS A 175 -13.83 -4.15 0.70
N LYS A 176 -14.69 -4.91 1.37
CA LYS A 176 -14.29 -6.08 2.17
C LYS A 176 -13.63 -7.17 1.31
N ALA A 177 -14.13 -7.37 0.08
CA ALA A 177 -13.51 -8.29 -0.87
C ALA A 177 -12.09 -7.83 -1.23
N ASN A 178 -11.90 -6.54 -1.51
CA ASN A 178 -10.62 -5.94 -1.86
C ASN A 178 -9.62 -6.01 -0.71
N ASP A 179 -10.06 -5.68 0.51
CA ASP A 179 -9.25 -5.76 1.73
C ASP A 179 -8.80 -7.21 1.97
N SER A 180 -9.71 -8.17 1.82
CA SER A 180 -9.41 -9.61 1.92
C SER A 180 -8.46 -10.12 0.84
N LEU A 181 -8.58 -9.60 -0.39
CA LEU A 181 -7.69 -9.95 -1.51
C LEU A 181 -6.33 -9.26 -1.41
N GLY A 182 -6.23 -8.15 -0.68
CA GLY A 182 -5.08 -7.25 -0.67
C GLY A 182 -4.86 -6.52 -1.99
N ARG A 183 -5.92 -6.41 -2.81
CA ARG A 183 -5.97 -5.74 -4.12
C ARG A 183 -7.43 -5.61 -4.57
N SER A 184 -7.69 -4.77 -5.57
CA SER A 184 -9.02 -4.69 -6.18
C SER A 184 -9.41 -5.96 -6.94
N PHE A 185 -10.66 -6.40 -6.73
CA PHE A 185 -11.30 -7.45 -7.50
C PHE A 185 -11.39 -7.03 -8.97
N LYS A 186 -11.17 -7.99 -9.88
CA LYS A 186 -11.23 -7.75 -11.31
C LYS A 186 -12.22 -8.68 -12.00
N LEU A 187 -13.01 -8.11 -12.90
CA LEU A 187 -13.90 -8.83 -13.80
C LEU A 187 -13.34 -8.79 -15.22
N GLU A 188 -13.31 -9.92 -15.93
CA GLU A 188 -12.87 -10.00 -17.32
C GLU A 188 -14.08 -10.10 -18.24
N GLY A 189 -14.09 -9.33 -19.33
CA GLY A 189 -15.21 -9.33 -20.27
C GLY A 189 -14.78 -9.02 -21.70
N ILE A 190 -15.64 -9.38 -22.65
CA ILE A 190 -15.52 -8.96 -24.04
C ILE A 190 -16.54 -7.85 -24.29
N VAL A 191 -16.10 -6.76 -24.91
CA VAL A 191 -17.00 -5.66 -25.27
C VAL A 191 -17.90 -6.11 -26.42
N GLU A 192 -19.20 -6.14 -26.17
CA GLU A 192 -20.22 -6.43 -27.17
C GLU A 192 -20.85 -5.16 -27.73
N LYS A 193 -21.35 -5.30 -28.96
CA LYS A 193 -22.19 -4.27 -29.56
C LYS A 193 -23.57 -4.33 -28.91
N GLY A 194 -23.83 -3.37 -28.03
CA GLY A 194 -25.15 -3.24 -27.40
C GLY A 194 -26.26 -3.01 -28.44
N GLU A 195 -27.49 -3.41 -28.09
CA GLU A 195 -28.68 -2.88 -28.75
C GLU A 195 -28.76 -1.40 -28.39
N GLY A 196 -28.67 -0.50 -29.38
CA GLY A 196 -28.53 0.95 -29.22
C GLY A 196 -29.73 1.67 -28.59
N ILE A 197 -30.33 1.12 -27.53
CA ILE A 197 -31.40 1.72 -26.73
C ILE A 197 -30.84 2.89 -25.90
N GLY A 198 -29.55 2.83 -25.54
CA GLY A 198 -28.75 4.04 -25.36
C GLY A 198 -28.49 4.64 -26.73
N SER A 199 -29.47 5.39 -27.25
CA SER A 199 -29.28 6.17 -28.49
C SER A 199 -27.99 6.99 -28.37
N LYS A 200 -27.46 7.48 -29.50
CA LYS A 200 -26.29 8.38 -29.62
C LYS A 200 -26.33 9.67 -28.77
N SER A 201 -27.21 9.77 -27.78
CA SER A 201 -27.53 10.92 -26.96
C SER A 201 -27.17 10.65 -25.48
N LEU A 202 -26.03 11.22 -25.07
CA LEU A 202 -25.63 11.63 -23.70
C LEU A 202 -24.59 10.79 -22.93
N PHE A 203 -24.73 9.46 -22.78
CA PHE A 203 -23.78 8.65 -21.97
C PHE A 203 -23.46 7.29 -22.62
N PRO A 204 -22.41 7.18 -23.45
CA PRO A 204 -22.03 5.91 -24.06
C PRO A 204 -21.55 4.90 -23.01
N THR A 205 -21.99 3.64 -23.13
CA THR A 205 -21.56 2.53 -22.26
C THR A 205 -21.02 1.36 -23.08
N LEU A 206 -20.01 0.70 -22.54
CA LEU A 206 -19.52 -0.59 -23.02
C LEU A 206 -20.41 -1.69 -22.43
N ASN A 207 -20.99 -2.52 -23.28
CA ASN A 207 -21.73 -3.70 -22.85
C ASN A 207 -20.74 -4.85 -22.77
N LEU A 208 -20.63 -5.52 -21.63
CA LEU A 208 -19.66 -6.59 -21.46
C LEU A 208 -20.35 -7.95 -21.39
N ASN A 209 -19.87 -8.87 -22.24
CA ASN A 209 -20.15 -10.28 -22.12
C ASN A 209 -19.11 -10.91 -21.20
N ILE A 210 -19.62 -11.45 -20.10
CA ILE A 210 -18.83 -12.05 -19.03
C ILE A 210 -19.07 -13.56 -19.09
N ASP A 211 -17.99 -14.33 -18.99
CA ASP A 211 -18.11 -15.77 -18.82
C ASP A 211 -18.86 -16.06 -17.51
N GLN A 212 -19.96 -16.81 -17.62
CA GLN A 212 -20.88 -17.09 -16.50
C GLN A 212 -20.21 -17.81 -15.33
N VAL A 213 -19.07 -18.47 -15.54
CA VAL A 213 -18.33 -19.11 -14.45
C VAL A 213 -17.65 -18.10 -13.52
N GLN A 214 -17.29 -16.92 -14.05
CA GLN A 214 -16.66 -15.86 -13.25
C GLN A 214 -17.68 -15.28 -12.28
N ILE A 215 -17.20 -14.95 -11.09
CA ILE A 215 -18.03 -14.30 -10.08
C ILE A 215 -18.35 -12.85 -10.48
N ILE A 216 -19.63 -12.47 -10.42
CA ILE A 216 -20.14 -11.14 -10.72
C ILE A 216 -20.76 -10.58 -9.44
N PRO A 217 -20.47 -9.33 -9.05
CA PRO A 217 -21.06 -8.70 -7.88
C PRO A 217 -22.59 -8.57 -7.94
N SER A 218 -23.24 -8.26 -6.80
CA SER A 218 -24.70 -7.98 -6.78
C SER A 218 -25.09 -6.81 -7.68
N HIS A 219 -26.39 -6.68 -7.93
CA HIS A 219 -26.91 -5.54 -8.69
C HIS A 219 -26.54 -4.20 -8.03
N GLY A 220 -26.25 -3.20 -8.86
CA GLY A 220 -25.87 -1.87 -8.41
C GLY A 220 -24.94 -1.14 -9.35
N VAL A 221 -24.60 0.09 -8.95
CA VAL A 221 -23.62 0.92 -9.63
C VAL A 221 -22.33 0.91 -8.81
N TYR A 222 -21.23 0.63 -9.49
CA TYR A 222 -19.92 0.45 -8.91
C TYR A 222 -18.92 1.45 -9.48
N LEU A 223 -18.04 1.93 -8.61
CA LEU A 223 -16.86 2.69 -8.99
C LEU A 223 -15.82 1.70 -9.49
N THR A 224 -15.36 1.90 -10.73
CA THR A 224 -14.49 0.94 -11.41
C THR A 224 -13.36 1.63 -12.15
N LYS A 225 -12.31 0.89 -12.49
CA LYS A 225 -11.37 1.26 -13.54
C LYS A 225 -11.41 0.22 -14.64
N VAL A 226 -11.39 0.63 -15.89
CA VAL A 226 -11.34 -0.27 -17.04
C VAL A 226 -9.98 -0.19 -17.71
N GLN A 227 -9.38 -1.33 -18.02
CA GLN A 227 -8.18 -1.39 -18.84
C GLN A 227 -8.55 -1.70 -20.29
N ILE A 228 -8.16 -0.79 -21.19
CA ILE A 228 -8.42 -0.86 -22.64
C ILE A 228 -7.09 -0.60 -23.36
N ASN A 229 -6.63 -1.53 -24.20
CA ASN A 229 -5.40 -1.40 -24.98
C ASN A 229 -4.18 -0.99 -24.14
N GLY A 230 -4.06 -1.54 -22.92
CA GLY A 230 -2.98 -1.26 -21.99
C GLY A 230 -3.12 0.03 -21.17
N LYS A 231 -4.09 0.90 -21.48
CA LYS A 231 -4.37 2.12 -20.71
C LYS A 231 -5.54 1.92 -19.75
N THR A 232 -5.42 2.50 -18.56
CA THR A 232 -6.46 2.44 -17.52
C THR A 232 -7.28 3.72 -17.52
N TYR A 233 -8.59 3.58 -17.45
CA TYR A 233 -9.55 4.68 -17.41
C TYR A 233 -10.46 4.54 -16.20
N ASN A 234 -10.83 5.66 -15.59
CA ASN A 234 -11.87 5.69 -14.57
C ASN A 234 -13.24 5.41 -15.19
N SER A 235 -14.09 4.64 -14.52
CA SER A 235 -15.39 4.24 -15.07
C SER A 235 -16.44 3.97 -13.99
N LEU A 236 -17.70 4.04 -14.39
CA LEU A 236 -18.84 3.57 -13.60
C LEU A 236 -19.41 2.33 -14.24
N THR A 237 -19.56 1.26 -13.47
CA THR A 237 -20.13 0.00 -13.96
C THR A 237 -21.47 -0.27 -13.31
N ASN A 238 -22.51 -0.42 -14.13
CA ASN A 238 -23.83 -0.87 -13.72
C ASN A 238 -23.93 -2.39 -13.90
N ILE A 239 -24.26 -3.10 -12.83
CA ILE A 239 -24.65 -4.51 -12.87
C ILE A 239 -26.16 -4.56 -12.67
N GLY A 240 -26.89 -4.95 -13.72
CA GLY A 240 -28.35 -4.97 -13.74
C GLY A 240 -28.92 -6.27 -14.31
N VAL A 241 -30.19 -6.24 -14.66
CA VAL A 241 -30.91 -7.36 -15.31
C VAL A 241 -31.61 -6.89 -16.58
N ARG A 242 -31.50 -7.70 -17.65
CA ARG A 242 -32.38 -7.57 -18.83
C ARG A 242 -33.50 -8.62 -18.77
N PRO A 243 -34.76 -8.21 -19.00
CA PRO A 243 -35.81 -9.16 -19.32
C PRO A 243 -35.46 -9.81 -20.67
N THR A 244 -35.37 -11.14 -20.73
CA THR A 244 -35.23 -11.85 -22.00
C THR A 244 -36.58 -12.45 -22.42
N ILE A 245 -36.76 -12.66 -23.73
CA ILE A 245 -37.98 -13.22 -24.34
C ILE A 245 -38.29 -14.65 -23.82
N ALA A 246 -37.32 -15.33 -23.21
CA ALA A 246 -37.45 -16.70 -22.72
C ALA A 246 -37.68 -16.79 -21.19
N ASP A 247 -38.20 -15.74 -20.55
CA ASP A 247 -38.45 -15.64 -19.08
C ASP A 247 -37.22 -15.88 -18.18
N LYS A 248 -36.00 -15.87 -18.74
CA LYS A 248 -34.76 -15.91 -17.97
C LYS A 248 -34.21 -14.50 -17.81
N MET A 249 -34.13 -13.98 -16.59
CA MET A 249 -33.39 -12.75 -16.31
C MET A 249 -31.90 -13.01 -16.58
N SER A 250 -31.29 -12.29 -17.52
CA SER A 250 -29.84 -12.32 -17.75
C SER A 250 -29.19 -11.12 -17.08
N MET A 251 -28.14 -11.35 -16.28
CA MET A 251 -27.35 -10.26 -15.71
C MET A 251 -26.62 -9.51 -16.82
N THR A 252 -26.54 -8.19 -16.68
CA THR A 252 -25.85 -7.32 -17.62
C THR A 252 -24.82 -6.46 -16.92
N VAL A 253 -23.64 -6.34 -17.53
CA VAL A 253 -22.54 -5.50 -17.05
C VAL A 253 -22.33 -4.38 -18.08
N GLU A 254 -22.66 -3.16 -17.69
CA GLU A 254 -22.58 -1.97 -18.55
C GLU A 254 -21.64 -0.94 -17.93
N THR A 255 -20.59 -0.56 -18.65
CA THR A 255 -19.55 0.32 -18.13
C THR A 255 -19.54 1.65 -18.87
N HIS A 256 -19.83 2.74 -18.16
CA HIS A 256 -19.60 4.10 -18.63
C HIS A 256 -18.14 4.50 -18.35
N VAL A 257 -17.34 4.65 -19.40
CA VAL A 257 -15.93 5.05 -19.29
C VAL A 257 -15.84 6.57 -19.29
N LEU A 258 -15.23 7.15 -18.27
CA LEU A 258 -15.08 8.60 -18.15
C LEU A 258 -14.05 9.09 -19.18
N GLU A 259 -14.37 10.22 -19.82
CA GLU A 259 -13.47 10.90 -20.78
C GLU A 259 -12.97 10.01 -21.93
N PHE A 260 -13.81 9.06 -22.35
CA PHE A 260 -13.51 8.12 -23.42
C PHE A 260 -14.55 8.17 -24.55
N SER A 261 -14.07 8.16 -25.80
CA SER A 261 -14.90 8.41 -26.98
C SER A 261 -14.65 7.45 -28.15
N SER A 262 -13.90 6.36 -27.93
CA SER A 262 -13.57 5.39 -28.98
C SER A 262 -14.44 4.13 -28.92
N ASP A 263 -14.74 3.55 -30.08
CA ASP A 263 -15.38 2.24 -30.16
C ASP A 263 -14.34 1.13 -29.98
N VAL A 264 -14.64 0.16 -29.11
CA VAL A 264 -13.72 -0.95 -28.76
C VAL A 264 -14.43 -2.30 -28.78
N TYR A 265 -15.37 -2.47 -29.72
CA TYR A 265 -16.12 -3.72 -29.87
C TYR A 265 -15.20 -4.91 -30.16
N GLY A 266 -15.47 -6.04 -29.51
CA GLY A 266 -14.68 -7.27 -29.62
C GLY A 266 -13.43 -7.28 -28.76
N GLU A 267 -13.03 -6.15 -28.17
CA GLU A 267 -11.86 -6.09 -27.31
C GLU A 267 -12.13 -6.77 -25.96
N ARG A 268 -11.10 -7.46 -25.45
CA ARG A 268 -11.09 -7.97 -24.08
C ARG A 268 -10.71 -6.84 -23.14
N VAL A 269 -11.50 -6.65 -22.09
CA VAL A 269 -11.26 -5.63 -21.06
C VAL A 269 -11.24 -6.26 -19.67
N GLU A 270 -10.48 -5.63 -18.77
CA GLU A 270 -10.49 -5.92 -17.33
C GLU A 270 -11.14 -4.74 -16.60
N LEU A 271 -12.19 -5.02 -15.83
CA LEU A 271 -12.82 -4.08 -14.91
C LEU A 271 -12.30 -4.30 -13.49
N GLU A 272 -11.59 -3.34 -12.95
CA GLU A 272 -11.17 -3.27 -11.56
C GLU A 272 -12.28 -2.61 -10.72
N PHE A 273 -12.82 -3.32 -9.72
CA PHE A 273 -13.86 -2.81 -8.83
C PHE A 273 -13.24 -2.15 -7.59
N LEU A 274 -13.58 -0.87 -7.38
CA LEU A 274 -13.05 -0.08 -6.27
C LEU A 274 -14.03 -0.04 -5.10
N ASP A 275 -15.29 0.32 -5.36
CA ASP A 275 -16.33 0.42 -4.34
C ASP A 275 -17.75 0.35 -4.95
N LYS A 276 -18.77 0.15 -4.11
CA LYS A 276 -20.18 0.22 -4.49
C LYS A 276 -20.70 1.65 -4.26
N VAL A 277 -21.17 2.30 -5.32
CA VAL A 277 -21.71 3.67 -5.26
C VAL A 277 -23.15 3.64 -4.73
N ARG A 278 -23.96 2.71 -5.25
CA ARG A 278 -25.37 2.54 -4.82
C ARG A 278 -25.96 1.23 -5.30
N GLU A 279 -27.07 0.85 -4.68
CA GLU A 279 -27.98 -0.18 -5.20
C GLU A 279 -28.63 0.24 -6.54
N GLU A 280 -29.09 -0.77 -7.29
CA GLU A 280 -29.87 -0.56 -8.51
C GLU A 280 -31.21 0.11 -8.17
N LYS A 281 -31.66 1.02 -9.05
CA LYS A 281 -32.92 1.76 -8.88
C LYS A 281 -33.74 1.65 -10.15
N LYS A 282 -35.06 1.45 -10.00
CA LYS A 282 -36.02 1.61 -11.09
C LYS A 282 -36.37 3.08 -11.21
N PHE A 283 -36.41 3.59 -12.43
CA PHE A 283 -36.81 4.97 -12.73
C PHE A 283 -38.17 4.97 -13.40
N SER A 284 -39.00 5.96 -13.06
CA SER A 284 -40.34 6.08 -13.63
C SER A 284 -40.33 6.81 -14.98
N SER A 285 -39.24 7.50 -15.31
CA SER A 285 -39.03 8.21 -16.58
C SER A 285 -37.56 8.24 -17.03
N PHE A 286 -37.34 8.51 -18.31
CA PHE A 286 -36.01 8.69 -18.89
C PHE A 286 -35.27 9.90 -18.32
N GLU A 287 -35.97 10.99 -18.00
CA GLU A 287 -35.37 12.19 -17.41
C GLU A 287 -34.86 11.93 -15.98
N GLU A 288 -35.58 11.15 -15.17
CA GLU A 288 -35.10 10.72 -13.86
C GLU A 288 -33.81 9.90 -13.94
N LEU A 289 -33.76 8.93 -14.87
CA LEU A 289 -32.56 8.13 -15.12
C LEU A 289 -31.37 9.03 -15.49
N LYS A 290 -31.58 9.98 -16.40
CA LYS A 290 -30.54 10.92 -16.85
C LYS A 290 -30.01 11.81 -15.73
N LEU A 291 -30.88 12.32 -14.86
CA LEU A 291 -30.48 13.11 -13.69
C LEU A 291 -29.67 12.26 -12.70
N GLN A 292 -30.07 11.00 -12.47
CA GLN A 292 -29.32 10.12 -11.58
C GLN A 292 -27.94 9.76 -12.17
N ILE A 293 -27.83 9.48 -13.48
CA ILE A 293 -26.52 9.20 -14.12
C ILE A 293 -25.58 10.39 -13.96
N LYS A 294 -26.06 11.63 -14.18
CA LYS A 294 -25.25 12.84 -13.95
C LYS A 294 -24.76 12.93 -12.51
N LYS A 295 -25.63 12.66 -11.54
CA LYS A 295 -25.29 12.66 -10.12
C LYS A 295 -24.24 11.60 -9.80
N ASP A 296 -24.40 10.39 -10.34
CA ASP A 296 -23.46 9.28 -10.16
C ASP A 296 -22.07 9.65 -10.73
N ILE A 297 -22.03 10.29 -11.91
CA ILE A 297 -20.77 10.76 -12.52
C ILE A 297 -20.09 11.82 -11.64
N GLU A 298 -20.81 12.85 -11.19
CA GLU A 298 -20.21 13.90 -10.35
C GLU A 298 -19.73 13.34 -9.00
N GLN A 299 -20.52 12.46 -8.37
CA GLN A 299 -20.10 11.76 -7.15
C GLN A 299 -18.86 10.89 -7.40
N SER A 300 -18.78 10.22 -8.56
CA SER A 300 -17.65 9.36 -8.89
C SER A 300 -16.34 10.13 -9.00
N LYS A 301 -16.36 11.37 -9.53
CA LYS A 301 -15.17 12.21 -9.64
C LYS A 301 -14.56 12.49 -8.27
N GLU A 302 -15.40 12.83 -7.29
CA GLU A 302 -14.95 13.07 -5.91
C GLU A 302 -14.43 11.77 -5.27
N LEU A 303 -15.12 10.64 -5.46
CA LEU A 303 -14.65 9.34 -4.96
C LEU A 303 -13.31 8.92 -5.57
N PHE A 304 -13.11 9.15 -6.88
CA PHE A 304 -11.82 8.85 -7.53
C PHE A 304 -10.69 9.74 -6.98
N LYS A 305 -10.98 10.99 -6.63
CA LYS A 305 -10.02 11.90 -5.99
C LYS A 305 -9.63 11.43 -4.58
N GLN A 306 -10.57 10.85 -3.84
CA GLN A 306 -10.29 10.26 -2.53
C GLN A 306 -9.48 8.96 -2.63
N LEU A 307 -9.69 8.19 -3.71
CA LEU A 307 -9.01 6.91 -3.95
C LEU A 307 -7.68 7.04 -4.69
N SER A 308 -7.37 8.19 -5.30
CA SER A 308 -6.05 8.43 -5.90
C SER A 308 -4.99 8.47 -4.81
N ARG A 309 -3.86 7.82 -5.05
CA ARG A 309 -2.68 7.95 -4.17
C ARG A 309 -2.18 9.39 -4.30
N PRO A 310 -1.87 10.07 -3.18
CA PRO A 310 -1.21 11.36 -3.24
C PRO A 310 0.07 11.27 -4.09
N HIS A 311 0.23 12.20 -5.02
CA HIS A 311 1.47 12.39 -5.76
C HIS A 311 2.23 13.56 -5.14
N LEU A 312 3.17 13.20 -4.28
CA LEU A 312 4.00 14.14 -3.53
C LEU A 312 5.39 14.26 -4.15
N ALA A 313 6.13 15.30 -3.78
CA ALA A 313 7.51 15.47 -4.19
C ALA A 313 8.39 16.06 -3.10
N LEU A 314 9.70 15.80 -3.20
CA LEU A 314 10.75 16.50 -2.45
C LEU A 314 11.65 17.26 -3.43
N VAL A 315 11.72 18.58 -3.27
CA VAL A 315 12.67 19.45 -3.98
C VAL A 315 13.90 19.69 -3.12
N GLY A 316 15.09 19.40 -3.64
CA GLY A 316 16.33 19.57 -2.90
C GLY A 316 17.57 19.20 -3.69
N HIS A 317 18.73 19.24 -3.03
CA HIS A 317 19.94 18.60 -3.53
C HIS A 317 20.99 18.42 -2.41
N PRO A 318 21.58 17.22 -2.23
CA PRO A 318 21.17 15.94 -2.82
C PRO A 318 19.93 15.35 -2.11
N VAL A 319 19.03 14.68 -2.82
CA VAL A 319 17.80 14.08 -2.23
C VAL A 319 17.72 12.55 -2.31
N ALA A 320 18.69 11.88 -2.94
CA ALA A 320 18.65 10.43 -3.17
C ALA A 320 18.54 9.56 -1.90
N HIS A 321 19.02 10.05 -0.76
CA HIS A 321 18.99 9.36 0.53
C HIS A 321 17.85 9.83 1.45
N SER A 322 16.84 10.50 0.89
CA SER A 322 15.72 10.98 1.71
C SER A 322 14.82 9.84 2.18
N GLU A 323 14.56 9.79 3.48
CA GLU A 323 13.58 8.88 4.10
C GLU A 323 12.14 9.41 4.04
N SER A 324 11.91 10.57 3.42
CA SER A 324 10.57 11.16 3.27
C SER A 324 9.54 10.18 2.69
N PRO A 325 9.82 9.39 1.63
CA PRO A 325 8.85 8.43 1.10
C PRO A 325 8.35 7.45 2.16
N ASN A 326 9.27 6.83 2.91
CA ASN A 326 8.95 5.83 3.94
C ASN A 326 8.13 6.45 5.09
N ILE A 327 8.44 7.69 5.47
CA ILE A 327 7.70 8.41 6.52
C ILE A 327 6.26 8.68 6.07
N TYR A 328 6.06 9.19 4.86
CA TYR A 328 4.72 9.49 4.36
C TYR A 328 3.90 8.21 4.12
N GLU A 329 4.48 7.13 3.60
CA GLU A 329 3.77 5.85 3.47
C GLU A 329 3.27 5.32 4.82
N ARG A 330 4.09 5.47 5.87
CA ARG A 330 3.68 5.12 7.24
C ARG A 330 2.55 6.02 7.75
N ILE A 331 2.61 7.32 7.48
CA ILE A 331 1.58 8.28 7.92
C ILE A 331 0.24 8.02 7.22
N PHE A 332 0.25 7.73 5.92
CA PHE A 332 -0.94 7.44 5.14
C PHE A 332 -1.46 6.01 5.28
N ASP A 333 -0.68 5.11 5.91
CA ASP A 333 -0.94 3.67 5.99
C ASP A 333 -1.24 3.02 4.63
N LYS A 334 -0.62 3.57 3.57
CA LYS A 334 -0.75 3.11 2.18
C LYS A 334 0.44 3.59 1.36
N SER A 335 0.73 2.87 0.29
CA SER A 335 1.72 3.30 -0.70
C SER A 335 1.32 4.62 -1.35
N ILE A 336 2.28 5.51 -1.55
CA ILE A 336 2.09 6.83 -2.20
C ILE A 336 2.88 6.90 -3.50
N SER A 337 2.67 7.96 -4.29
CA SER A 337 3.60 8.34 -5.36
C SER A 337 4.47 9.48 -4.82
N TYR A 338 5.80 9.30 -4.77
CA TYR A 338 6.71 10.29 -4.20
C TYR A 338 7.92 10.51 -5.10
N ASP A 339 8.03 11.69 -5.70
CA ASP A 339 9.15 12.03 -6.60
C ASP A 339 10.27 12.74 -5.82
N LEU A 340 11.50 12.22 -5.93
CA LEU A 340 12.70 12.90 -5.44
C LEU A 340 13.28 13.77 -6.54
N LEU A 341 13.02 15.08 -6.46
CA LEU A 341 13.41 16.06 -7.47
C LEU A 341 14.76 16.68 -7.09
N ASP A 342 15.83 16.07 -7.60
CA ASP A 342 17.21 16.50 -7.38
C ASP A 342 17.61 17.61 -8.36
N PHE A 343 17.87 18.81 -7.84
CA PHE A 343 18.29 19.96 -8.64
C PHE A 343 19.62 20.49 -8.14
N PRO A 344 20.76 20.20 -8.79
CA PRO A 344 22.07 20.72 -8.35
C PRO A 344 22.19 22.26 -8.37
N LEU A 345 21.41 22.93 -9.22
CA LEU A 345 21.42 24.39 -9.40
C LEU A 345 20.00 24.95 -9.22
N SER A 346 19.85 25.99 -8.39
CA SER A 346 18.55 26.58 -8.07
C SER A 346 17.80 27.13 -9.29
N GLN A 347 18.52 27.64 -10.29
CA GLN A 347 17.94 28.18 -11.53
C GLN A 347 17.20 27.13 -12.39
N ASN A 348 17.45 25.84 -12.14
CA ASN A 348 16.80 24.74 -12.86
C ASN A 348 15.51 24.28 -12.17
N ILE A 349 15.22 24.79 -10.98
CA ILE A 349 14.00 24.45 -10.23
C ILE A 349 12.83 25.15 -10.94
N PRO A 350 11.78 24.41 -11.36
CA PRO A 350 10.57 25.01 -11.92
C PRO A 350 9.84 25.88 -10.88
N SER A 351 9.02 26.83 -11.33
CA SER A 351 8.23 27.67 -10.44
C SER A 351 7.28 26.85 -9.56
N ALA A 352 6.89 27.42 -8.42
CA ALA A 352 5.92 26.80 -7.51
C ALA A 352 4.60 26.45 -8.23
N GLN A 353 4.15 27.30 -9.16
CA GLN A 353 2.97 27.04 -10.00
C GLN A 353 3.12 25.75 -10.82
N ILE A 354 4.23 25.60 -11.56
CA ILE A 354 4.46 24.45 -12.44
C ILE A 354 4.54 23.17 -11.61
N LEU A 355 5.20 23.22 -10.47
CA LEU A 355 5.31 22.05 -9.60
C LEU A 355 3.94 21.68 -9.00
N LEU A 356 3.16 22.65 -8.51
CA LEU A 356 1.86 22.42 -7.88
C LEU A 356 0.72 22.13 -8.89
N GLU A 357 0.98 22.22 -10.19
CA GLU A 357 0.10 21.65 -11.23
C GLU A 357 0.29 20.12 -11.36
N LYS A 358 1.44 19.60 -10.93
CA LYS A 358 1.80 18.18 -11.03
C LYS A 358 1.65 17.42 -9.71
N TYR A 359 1.94 18.06 -8.58
CA TYR A 359 2.01 17.41 -7.28
C TYR A 359 0.93 17.92 -6.33
N ASP A 360 0.32 17.01 -5.57
CA ASP A 360 -0.68 17.31 -4.54
C ASP A 360 -0.05 18.02 -3.33
N GLY A 361 1.26 17.85 -3.13
CA GLY A 361 2.03 18.48 -2.07
C GLY A 361 3.53 18.36 -2.29
N ILE A 362 4.27 19.42 -1.94
CA ILE A 362 5.73 19.47 -2.16
C ILE A 362 6.43 19.79 -0.85
N SER A 363 7.36 18.93 -0.46
CA SER A 363 8.36 19.22 0.57
C SER A 363 9.60 19.84 -0.07
N ILE A 364 10.29 20.72 0.67
CA ILE A 364 11.53 21.37 0.24
C ILE A 364 12.58 21.14 1.31
N THR A 365 13.74 20.65 0.89
CA THR A 365 14.90 20.49 1.76
C THR A 365 16.03 21.45 1.38
N SER A 366 17.10 21.41 2.16
CA SER A 366 18.32 22.17 1.90
C SER A 366 18.84 21.91 0.47
N PRO A 367 19.39 22.93 -0.23
CA PRO A 367 19.57 24.31 0.22
C PRO A 367 18.42 25.28 -0.17
N TYR A 368 17.26 24.77 -0.62
CA TYR A 368 16.26 25.58 -1.32
C TYR A 368 15.10 26.13 -0.50
N LYS A 369 15.16 26.07 0.84
CA LYS A 369 14.08 26.52 1.73
C LYS A 369 13.73 28.03 1.63
N GLN A 370 14.53 28.83 0.94
CA GLN A 370 14.23 30.25 0.67
C GLN A 370 13.81 30.52 -0.78
N HIS A 371 13.91 29.53 -1.66
CA HIS A 371 13.79 29.71 -3.10
C HIS A 371 12.43 30.28 -3.52
N PHE A 372 11.35 29.75 -2.95
CA PHE A 372 9.97 30.07 -3.35
C PHE A 372 9.32 31.20 -2.55
N LEU A 373 10.04 31.89 -1.66
CA LEU A 373 9.45 32.90 -0.77
C LEU A 373 8.74 34.04 -1.51
N ASN A 374 9.20 34.37 -2.72
CA ASN A 374 8.62 35.42 -3.56
C ASN A 374 7.48 34.92 -4.47
N GLU A 375 7.21 33.61 -4.50
CA GLU A 375 6.20 32.99 -5.37
C GLU A 375 4.92 32.59 -4.63
N VAL A 376 4.95 32.55 -3.29
CA VAL A 376 3.86 32.00 -2.48
C VAL A 376 3.48 32.91 -1.32
N GLU A 377 2.23 32.82 -0.88
CA GLU A 377 1.76 33.43 0.36
C GLU A 377 2.27 32.60 1.55
N THR A 378 3.22 33.16 2.32
CA THR A 378 3.81 32.48 3.48
C THR A 378 2.91 32.55 4.72
N GLN A 379 2.55 31.37 5.22
CA GLN A 379 1.72 31.17 6.40
C GLN A 379 2.56 30.79 7.63
N GLY A 380 1.98 31.01 8.82
CA GLY A 380 2.64 30.74 10.10
C GLY A 380 3.52 31.90 10.61
N GLU A 381 4.16 31.66 11.75
CA GLU A 381 4.97 32.67 12.46
C GLU A 381 6.37 32.84 11.86
N TYR A 382 6.96 31.77 11.31
CA TYR A 382 8.29 31.79 10.72
C TYR A 382 8.24 31.87 9.19
N LYS A 383 8.54 33.07 8.65
CA LYS A 383 8.38 33.38 7.21
C LYS A 383 9.69 33.49 6.43
N ASN A 384 10.83 33.37 7.09
CA ASN A 384 12.15 33.59 6.46
C ASN A 384 12.66 32.35 5.69
N ALA A 385 12.00 31.22 5.82
CA ALA A 385 12.21 30.01 5.04
C ALA A 385 10.94 29.17 5.12
N LEU A 386 10.68 28.38 4.09
CA LEU A 386 9.59 27.42 4.01
C LEU A 386 10.15 26.05 3.61
N ASN A 387 9.46 24.99 3.99
CA ASN A 387 9.85 23.61 3.66
C ASN A 387 8.67 22.83 3.07
N THR A 388 7.52 23.47 2.88
CA THR A 388 6.28 22.85 2.42
C THR A 388 5.52 23.83 1.53
N LEU A 389 5.10 23.39 0.34
CA LEU A 389 4.25 24.14 -0.58
C LEU A 389 2.92 23.42 -0.81
N TYR A 390 1.86 24.21 -1.03
CA TYR A 390 0.52 23.72 -1.34
C TYR A 390 -0.21 24.69 -2.26
N LYS A 391 -1.14 24.19 -3.07
CA LYS A 391 -2.07 25.01 -3.83
C LYS A 391 -3.47 24.83 -3.27
N SER A 392 -4.04 25.91 -2.75
CA SER A 392 -5.44 25.94 -2.30
C SER A 392 -6.21 26.88 -3.22
N ASP A 393 -7.16 26.32 -3.97
CA ASP A 393 -7.89 27.03 -5.02
C ASP A 393 -6.91 27.70 -6.02
N ASP A 394 -6.98 29.02 -6.17
CA ASP A 394 -6.09 29.82 -7.03
C ASP A 394 -4.89 30.43 -6.29
N LYS A 395 -4.64 30.04 -5.03
CA LYS A 395 -3.53 30.55 -4.22
C LYS A 395 -2.41 29.52 -4.05
N LEU A 396 -1.17 29.98 -4.23
CA LEU A 396 0.03 29.23 -3.86
C LEU A 396 0.43 29.61 -2.44
N LEU A 397 0.51 28.60 -1.56
CA LEU A 397 0.77 28.76 -0.15
C LEU A 397 2.08 28.08 0.22
N GLY A 398 2.80 28.66 1.18
CA GLY A 398 4.02 28.08 1.73
C GLY A 398 4.04 28.14 3.25
N VAL A 399 4.57 27.11 3.89
CA VAL A 399 4.72 27.06 5.35
C VAL A 399 6.04 26.41 5.76
N ASN A 400 6.48 26.70 6.97
CA ASN A 400 7.61 26.05 7.61
C ASN A 400 7.11 25.03 8.67
N THR A 401 6.97 23.77 8.27
CA THR A 401 6.57 22.68 9.18
C THR A 401 7.68 22.28 10.14
N ASP A 402 8.96 22.61 9.86
CA ASP A 402 10.03 22.44 10.85
C ASP A 402 9.75 23.32 12.08
N TYR A 403 9.38 24.59 11.86
CA TYR A 403 9.04 25.54 12.93
C TYR A 403 7.88 25.01 13.77
N ILE A 404 6.81 24.54 13.11
CA ILE A 404 5.64 23.99 13.79
C ILE A 404 6.02 22.76 14.61
N GLY A 405 6.77 21.82 14.04
CA GLY A 405 7.22 20.61 14.73
C GLY A 405 8.12 20.91 15.93
N CYS A 406 9.08 21.82 15.77
CA CYS A 406 9.95 22.25 16.85
C CYS A 406 9.19 22.95 17.98
N SER A 407 8.26 23.84 17.66
CA SER A 407 7.42 24.51 18.66
C SER A 407 6.56 23.51 19.44
N GLN A 408 5.93 22.55 18.76
CA GLN A 408 5.15 21.48 19.41
C GLN A 408 5.99 20.65 20.39
N ILE A 409 7.19 20.23 19.98
CA ILE A 409 8.09 19.44 20.83
C ILE A 409 8.56 20.26 22.03
N LEU A 410 9.01 21.50 21.80
CA LEU A 410 9.47 22.36 22.88
C LEU A 410 8.34 22.69 23.86
N ASP A 411 7.12 22.96 23.39
CA ASP A 411 5.95 23.15 24.25
C ASP A 411 5.72 21.93 25.17
N GLU A 412 5.83 20.71 24.64
CA GLU A 412 5.68 19.49 25.42
C GLU A 412 6.81 19.30 26.44
N VAL A 413 8.05 19.54 26.01
CA VAL A 413 9.24 19.43 26.88
C VAL A 413 9.17 20.44 28.02
N TYR A 414 8.83 21.70 27.73
CA TYR A 414 8.70 22.76 28.72
C TYR A 414 7.46 22.62 29.63
N LYS A 415 6.41 21.92 29.20
CA LYS A 415 5.29 21.54 30.06
C LYS A 415 5.68 20.48 31.10
N ARG A 416 6.61 19.59 30.76
CA ARG A 416 7.11 18.56 31.68
C ARG A 416 8.10 19.12 32.69
N GLN A 417 8.96 20.04 32.25
CA GLN A 417 10.06 20.55 33.05
C GLN A 417 10.46 21.97 32.60
N THR A 418 10.76 22.85 33.55
CA THR A 418 11.29 24.18 33.24
C THR A 418 12.82 24.15 33.21
N PHE A 419 13.40 24.85 32.23
CA PHE A 419 14.85 24.94 32.04
C PHE A 419 15.32 26.35 32.32
N SER A 420 16.37 26.53 33.14
CA SER A 420 16.96 27.85 33.34
C SER A 420 17.78 28.28 32.12
N THR A 421 18.37 27.32 31.41
CA THR A 421 19.20 27.54 30.23
C THR A 421 18.89 26.54 29.13
N ALA A 422 18.76 27.03 27.89
CA ALA A 422 18.70 26.22 26.67
C ALA A 422 19.99 26.46 25.86
N ILE A 423 20.74 25.40 25.58
CA ILE A 423 22.01 25.42 24.87
C ILE A 423 21.80 24.82 23.48
N ILE A 424 22.01 25.61 22.44
CA ILE A 424 21.89 25.16 21.05
C ILE A 424 23.29 24.92 20.48
N LEU A 425 23.54 23.72 19.96
CA LEU A 425 24.74 23.38 19.23
C LEU A 425 24.49 23.60 17.74
N GLY A 426 25.27 24.49 17.12
CA GLY A 426 25.16 24.90 15.73
C GLY A 426 24.71 26.34 15.54
N ASP A 427 25.03 26.91 14.37
CA ASP A 427 24.75 28.29 13.95
C ASP A 427 24.04 28.36 12.58
N GLY A 428 23.37 27.26 12.20
CA GLY A 428 22.63 27.17 10.94
C GLY A 428 21.22 27.79 11.01
N SER A 429 20.47 27.67 9.90
CA SER A 429 19.07 28.11 9.81
C SER A 429 18.18 27.50 10.89
N MET A 430 18.38 26.21 11.20
CA MET A 430 17.69 25.49 12.28
C MET A 430 17.99 26.11 13.65
N SER A 431 19.25 26.46 13.94
CA SER A 431 19.64 27.14 15.19
C SER A 431 18.95 28.49 15.32
N HIS A 432 18.93 29.31 14.26
CA HIS A 432 18.25 30.60 14.29
C HIS A 432 16.74 30.48 14.51
N MET A 433 16.11 29.45 13.93
CA MET A 433 14.69 29.16 14.11
C MET A 433 14.41 28.73 15.57
N LEU A 434 15.20 27.82 16.12
CA LEU A 434 15.11 27.40 17.52
C LEU A 434 15.28 28.58 18.49
N GLN A 435 16.23 29.48 18.23
CA GLN A 435 16.41 30.70 19.03
C GLN A 435 15.16 31.58 19.04
N GLN A 436 14.39 31.63 17.93
CA GLN A 436 13.15 32.39 17.89
C GLN A 436 12.05 31.69 18.70
N ILE A 437 11.90 30.37 18.55
CA ILE A 437 10.92 29.58 19.31
C ILE A 437 11.21 29.68 20.82
N LEU A 438 12.48 29.58 21.21
CA LEU A 438 12.89 29.60 22.61
C LEU A 438 12.64 30.94 23.32
N LYS A 439 12.45 32.05 22.59
CA LYS A 439 12.04 33.34 23.19
C LYS A 439 10.65 33.29 23.83
N ASN A 440 9.82 32.30 23.46
CA ASN A 440 8.51 32.10 24.06
C ASN A 440 8.59 31.44 25.45
N PHE A 441 9.79 31.01 25.87
CA PHE A 441 10.03 30.38 27.16
C PHE A 441 10.96 31.22 28.03
N ASP A 442 10.80 31.11 29.35
CA ASP A 442 11.63 31.82 30.34
C ASP A 442 12.96 31.10 30.57
N SER A 443 13.80 31.06 29.53
CA SER A 443 15.13 30.43 29.56
C SER A 443 16.19 31.33 28.95
N LYS A 444 17.39 31.33 29.54
CA LYS A 444 18.57 31.90 28.90
C LYS A 444 18.97 31.01 27.72
N VAL A 445 19.04 31.57 26.51
CA VAL A 445 19.48 30.82 25.32
C VAL A 445 20.97 31.07 25.08
N ILE A 446 21.76 29.99 24.97
CA ILE A 446 23.20 30.01 24.67
C ILE A 446 23.42 29.24 23.37
N CYS A 447 24.22 29.78 22.45
CA CYS A 447 24.56 29.12 21.19
C CYS A 447 26.05 28.81 21.13
N LEU A 448 26.40 27.58 20.80
CA LEU A 448 27.78 27.12 20.62
C LEU A 448 27.94 26.59 19.19
N SER A 449 29.02 26.95 18.50
CA SER A 449 29.25 26.55 17.11
C SER A 449 30.73 26.47 16.78
N ARG A 450 31.06 25.66 15.75
CA ARG A 450 32.44 25.57 15.24
C ARG A 450 32.93 26.90 14.65
N ARG A 451 32.03 27.69 14.06
CA ARG A 451 32.38 28.99 13.45
C ARG A 451 32.79 30.04 14.48
N GLN A 452 32.24 29.93 15.69
CA GLN A 452 32.56 30.80 16.81
C GLN A 452 33.69 30.24 17.69
N ASP A 453 34.29 29.11 17.30
CA ASP A 453 35.39 28.44 18.02
C ASP A 453 35.09 28.21 19.51
N ASN A 454 33.82 27.92 19.84
CA ASN A 454 33.34 27.76 21.22
C ASN A 454 32.57 26.46 21.45
N LEU A 455 32.52 25.57 20.45
CA LEU A 455 31.75 24.32 20.54
C LEU A 455 32.29 23.35 21.60
N ASP A 456 33.60 23.38 21.84
CA ASP A 456 34.27 22.55 22.85
C ASP A 456 34.06 23.06 24.29
N HIS A 457 33.41 24.22 24.46
CA HIS A 457 33.09 24.78 25.78
C HIS A 457 31.79 24.23 26.37
N LEU A 458 31.16 23.24 25.74
CA LEU A 458 29.86 22.70 26.18
C LEU A 458 29.88 22.27 27.65
N ASP A 459 30.91 21.53 28.07
CA ASP A 459 31.07 21.03 29.45
C ASP A 459 31.12 22.19 30.44
N GLN A 460 31.92 23.21 30.14
CA GLN A 460 32.04 24.41 30.97
C GLN A 460 30.69 25.14 31.09
N VAL A 461 29.97 25.31 29.98
CA VAL A 461 28.67 25.99 29.97
C VAL A 461 27.65 25.22 30.81
N ILE A 462 27.63 23.88 30.71
CA ILE A 462 26.74 23.04 31.50
C ILE A 462 27.10 23.13 32.99
N ASP A 463 28.38 23.14 33.34
CA ASP A 463 28.86 23.25 34.72
C ASP A 463 28.54 24.61 35.36
N GLU A 464 28.45 25.68 34.58
CA GLU A 464 28.05 27.01 35.04
C GLU A 464 26.52 27.17 35.24
N CYS A 465 25.70 26.26 34.70
CA CYS A 465 24.23 26.34 34.81
C CYS A 465 23.70 25.92 36.19
N SER A 466 22.59 26.51 36.64
CA SER A 466 22.11 26.37 38.03
C SER A 466 21.61 24.96 38.40
N THR A 467 20.78 24.31 37.58
CA THR A 467 20.29 22.93 37.85
C THR A 467 19.84 22.15 36.60
N HIS A 468 18.86 22.64 35.83
CA HIS A 468 18.32 21.92 34.66
C HIS A 468 18.60 22.67 33.37
N SER A 469 19.17 21.97 32.38
CA SER A 469 19.49 22.54 31.07
C SER A 469 18.99 21.67 29.94
N LEU A 470 18.49 22.32 28.90
CA LEU A 470 18.10 21.70 27.64
C LEU A 470 19.24 21.88 26.64
N VAL A 471 19.81 20.80 26.12
CA VAL A 471 20.84 20.84 25.08
C VAL A 471 20.21 20.39 23.76
N ILE A 472 20.23 21.23 22.73
CA ILE A 472 19.66 20.94 21.42
C ILE A 472 20.78 20.87 20.38
N ASN A 473 21.03 19.70 19.81
CA ASN A 473 21.99 19.56 18.72
C ASN A 473 21.32 19.82 17.36
N SER A 474 21.67 20.94 16.74
CA SER A 474 21.20 21.34 15.40
C SER A 474 22.31 21.34 14.33
N CYS A 475 23.46 20.73 14.64
CA CYS A 475 24.59 20.66 13.71
C CYS A 475 24.25 19.81 12.48
N SER A 476 24.48 20.37 11.28
CA SER A 476 24.29 19.64 10.01
C SER A 476 25.40 18.62 9.71
N ARG A 477 26.55 18.74 10.38
CA ARG A 477 27.62 17.73 10.38
C ARG A 477 27.56 16.99 11.69
N GLU A 478 27.92 15.71 11.65
CA GLU A 478 27.99 14.85 12.82
C GLU A 478 28.68 15.54 14.01
N TYR A 479 28.03 15.46 15.16
CA TYR A 479 28.54 15.95 16.43
C TYR A 479 28.62 14.76 17.36
N ILE A 480 29.82 14.49 17.88
CA ILE A 480 30.06 13.40 18.81
C ILE A 480 29.99 13.99 20.21
N PHE A 481 29.00 13.58 20.99
CA PHE A 481 28.89 13.96 22.40
C PHE A 481 30.05 13.33 23.19
N ARG A 482 30.79 14.16 23.95
CA ARG A 482 31.97 13.73 24.73
C ARG A 482 31.96 14.17 26.19
N PHE A 483 30.90 14.82 26.64
CA PHE A 483 30.83 15.40 27.98
C PHE A 483 30.51 14.37 29.05
N ASN A 484 31.04 14.56 30.26
CA ASN A 484 30.73 13.74 31.43
C ASN A 484 30.21 14.65 32.55
N VAL A 485 28.89 14.73 32.69
CA VAL A 485 28.25 15.71 33.58
C VAL A 485 27.41 14.97 34.62
N ALA A 486 27.53 15.38 35.89
CA ALA A 486 26.75 14.86 37.00
C ALA A 486 25.36 15.51 37.17
N LYS A 487 25.01 16.49 36.31
CA LYS A 487 23.76 17.26 36.36
C LYS A 487 22.64 16.59 35.56
N GLU A 488 21.41 16.93 35.88
CA GLU A 488 20.23 16.51 35.12
C GLU A 488 20.10 17.32 33.83
N LEU A 489 20.05 16.61 32.69
CA LEU A 489 19.99 17.22 31.37
C LEU A 489 18.89 16.59 30.52
N VAL A 490 18.26 17.42 29.70
CA VAL A 490 17.50 16.95 28.54
C VAL A 490 18.34 17.24 27.30
N VAL A 491 18.65 16.22 26.52
CA VAL A 491 19.40 16.34 25.26
C VAL A 491 18.48 15.98 24.12
N TRP A 492 18.25 16.94 23.24
CA TRP A 492 17.51 16.73 22.00
C TRP A 492 18.47 16.80 20.80
N ASP A 493 18.78 15.64 20.23
CA ASP A 493 19.58 15.56 19.01
C ASP A 493 18.66 15.55 17.80
N LEU A 494 18.65 16.64 17.01
CA LEU A 494 17.83 16.73 15.80
C LEU A 494 18.29 15.74 14.73
N ASN A 495 19.50 15.20 14.84
CA ASN A 495 19.99 14.18 13.94
C ASN A 495 19.49 12.79 14.40
N TYR A 496 19.10 11.97 13.44
CA TYR A 496 18.82 10.56 13.70
C TYR A 496 20.12 9.77 13.78
N ASN A 497 20.71 9.65 14.97
CA ASN A 497 21.93 8.87 15.21
C ASN A 497 21.71 7.76 16.24
N SER A 498 21.74 6.50 15.78
CA SER A 498 21.59 5.32 16.65
C SER A 498 22.74 5.16 17.66
N GLU A 499 23.94 5.66 17.34
CA GLU A 499 25.10 5.63 18.22
C GLU A 499 24.95 6.61 19.38
N SER A 500 24.45 7.83 19.12
CA SER A 500 24.11 8.80 20.18
C SER A 500 23.15 8.18 21.19
N LYS A 501 22.07 7.56 20.71
CA LYS A 501 21.07 6.90 21.57
C LYS A 501 21.68 5.79 22.43
N ALA A 502 22.59 4.98 21.88
CA ALA A 502 23.29 3.94 22.63
C ALA A 502 24.27 4.52 23.66
N TRP A 503 24.92 5.64 23.33
CA TRP A 503 25.86 6.32 24.22
C TRP A 503 25.15 6.93 25.43
N PHE A 504 24.01 7.61 25.24
CA PHE A 504 23.25 8.24 26.32
C PHE A 504 22.63 7.25 27.32
N ARG A 505 22.39 5.98 26.93
CA ARG A 505 21.94 4.92 27.86
C ARG A 505 22.88 4.69 29.05
N LYS A 506 24.13 5.13 28.96
CA LYS A 506 25.13 5.02 30.03
C LYS A 506 24.95 6.08 31.12
N PHE A 507 24.11 7.10 30.89
CA PHE A 507 23.94 8.27 31.75
C PHE A 507 22.49 8.35 32.24
N PRO A 508 22.17 7.80 33.43
CA PRO A 508 20.79 7.76 33.94
C PRO A 508 20.22 9.15 34.29
N ASN A 509 21.09 10.14 34.42
CA ASN A 509 20.76 11.55 34.69
C ASN A 509 20.46 12.35 33.41
N ILE A 510 20.46 11.73 32.23
CA ILE A 510 20.21 12.41 30.96
C ILE A 510 18.98 11.81 30.28
N GLU A 511 17.96 12.63 30.05
CA GLU A 511 16.86 12.30 29.14
C GLU A 511 17.31 12.59 27.70
N PHE A 512 17.34 11.57 26.85
CA PHE A 512 17.72 11.71 25.45
C PHE A 512 16.51 11.61 24.52
N MET A 513 16.36 12.61 23.66
CA MET A 513 15.37 12.70 22.59
C MET A 513 16.08 12.69 21.25
N ASP A 514 15.66 11.82 20.33
CA ASP A 514 16.18 11.78 18.97
C ASP A 514 15.32 12.60 17.99
N GLY A 515 15.84 12.82 16.78
CA GLY A 515 15.18 13.62 15.75
C GLY A 515 13.99 12.94 15.07
N ILE A 516 13.66 11.69 15.39
CA ILE A 516 12.57 10.96 14.69
C ILE A 516 11.23 11.65 14.95
N ASP A 517 10.96 12.05 16.20
CA ASP A 517 9.69 12.71 16.54
C ASP A 517 9.51 14.01 15.75
N LEU A 518 10.60 14.77 15.52
CA LEU A 518 10.55 15.95 14.66
C LEU A 518 10.22 15.57 13.21
N LEU A 519 10.85 14.53 12.66
CA LEU A 519 10.60 14.06 11.31
C LEU A 519 9.14 13.63 11.11
N GLU A 520 8.55 12.94 12.08
CA GLU A 520 7.16 12.53 12.02
C GLU A 520 6.20 13.71 12.18
N ARG A 521 6.48 14.64 13.10
CA ARG A 521 5.63 15.83 13.31
C ARG A 521 5.64 16.76 12.12
N GLN A 522 6.81 17.09 11.56
CA GLN A 522 6.86 17.97 10.39
C GLN A 522 6.10 17.35 9.20
N ALA A 523 6.17 16.02 9.02
CA ALA A 523 5.46 15.31 7.97
C ALA A 523 3.94 15.30 8.22
N LYS A 524 3.48 15.03 9.46
CA LYS A 524 2.05 15.14 9.82
C LYS A 524 1.50 16.55 9.60
N ASN A 525 2.25 17.57 10.01
CA ASN A 525 1.87 18.96 9.77
C ASN A 525 1.87 19.30 8.26
N ALA A 526 2.75 18.70 7.45
CA ALA A 526 2.72 18.85 6.00
C ALA A 526 1.48 18.21 5.36
N VAL A 527 1.12 16.98 5.76
CA VAL A 527 -0.11 16.31 5.30
C VAL A 527 -1.36 17.14 5.62
N SER A 528 -1.39 17.71 6.82
CA SER A 528 -2.49 18.59 7.23
C SER A 528 -2.53 19.88 6.42
N PHE A 529 -1.38 20.48 6.15
CA PHE A 529 -1.25 21.65 5.31
C PHE A 529 -1.68 21.39 3.86
N TRP A 530 -1.41 20.19 3.32
CA TRP A 530 -1.88 19.76 2.00
C TRP A 530 -3.36 19.36 1.97
N ASN A 531 -4.05 19.41 3.12
CA ASN A 531 -5.43 18.95 3.27
C ASN A 531 -5.63 17.49 2.82
N LEU A 532 -4.63 16.65 3.11
CA LEU A 532 -4.62 15.22 2.77
C LEU A 532 -4.96 14.31 3.97
N ASP A 533 -5.16 14.87 5.17
CA ASP A 533 -5.52 14.12 6.39
C ASP A 533 -6.83 13.29 6.28
N LYS A 534 -7.66 13.59 5.26
CA LYS A 534 -8.99 12.99 5.07
C LYS A 534 -9.05 11.93 3.97
N GLN A 535 -7.92 11.61 3.32
CA GLN A 535 -7.80 10.63 2.23
C GLN A 535 -7.12 9.35 2.69
#